data_AF-A0A7X7T2Z2-F1
#
_entry.id   AF-A0A7X7T2Z2-F1
#
_cell.length_a   1.000
_cell.length_b   1.000
_cell.length_c   1.000
_cell.angle_alpha   90.00
_cell.angle_beta   90.00
_cell.angle_gamma   90.00
#
_symmetry.space_group_name_H-M   'P 1'
#
loop_
_entity.id
_entity.type
_entity.pdbx_description
1 polymer ?
#
loop_
_entity_poly.entity_id
_entity_poly.type
_entity_poly.pdbx_seq_one_letter_code
_entity_poly.pdbx_strand_id
1 'polypeptide(L)'
;MLLALTPVGATARVVPLEAFEDFLRQFRDGGQMLIAPVTVFLPAHRLERLELDESGGAVEGLGDRFCRLTGRNPLEVLLGKADQGSAEPRM
;
A
#
# COMPACT_ATOMS: atom_id res chain seq x y z
N MET A 1 0.20 5.44 0.01
CA MET A 1 -0.11 6.32 1.16
C MET A 1 0.88 7.47 1.21
N LEU A 2 0.40 8.71 1.19
CA LEU A 2 1.22 9.91 1.34
C LEU A 2 1.63 10.07 2.82
N LEU A 3 2.93 10.25 3.07
CA LEU A 3 3.49 10.42 4.42
C LEU A 3 3.83 11.88 4.71
N ALA A 4 4.35 12.60 3.72
CA ALA A 4 4.65 14.02 3.81
C ALA A 4 4.56 14.67 2.43
N LEU A 5 4.10 15.93 2.40
CA LEU A 5 4.15 16.79 1.23
C LEU A 5 4.75 18.12 1.66
N THR A 6 5.85 18.50 1.02
CA THR A 6 6.63 19.70 1.34
C THR A 6 7.01 20.42 0.03
N PRO A 7 7.50 21.67 0.10
CA PRO A 7 8.02 22.35 -1.08
C PRO A 7 9.17 21.62 -1.79
N VAL A 8 9.91 20.75 -1.08
CA VAL A 8 11.04 20.00 -1.65
C VAL A 8 10.59 18.72 -2.35
N GLY A 9 9.41 18.20 -2.00
CA GLY A 9 8.85 16.99 -2.60
C GLY A 9 7.86 16.26 -1.70
N ALA A 10 7.49 15.06 -2.15
CA ALA A 10 6.57 14.16 -1.47
C ALA A 10 7.29 12.89 -0.98
N THR A 11 6.96 12.45 0.23
CA THR A 11 7.37 11.14 0.75
C THR A 11 6.13 10.26 0.79
N ALA A 12 6.21 9.06 0.20
CA ALA A 12 5.09 8.14 0.14
C ALA A 12 5.52 6.71 0.47
N ARG A 13 4.59 5.96 1.06
CA ARG A 13 4.66 4.51 1.22
C ARG A 13 3.84 3.87 0.12
N VAL A 14 4.48 3.09 -0.75
CA VAL A 14 3.89 2.61 -2.00
C VAL A 14 4.19 1.14 -2.25
N VAL A 15 3.40 0.52 -3.13
CA VAL A 15 3.72 -0.76 -3.75
C VAL A 15 3.88 -0.47 -5.25
N PRO A 16 4.94 -0.98 -5.91
CA PRO A 16 5.08 -0.84 -7.36
C PRO A 16 3.86 -1.43 -8.08
N LEU A 17 3.32 -0.72 -9.07
CA LEU A 17 2.10 -1.13 -9.74
C LEU A 17 2.27 -2.45 -10.49
N GLU A 18 3.44 -2.65 -11.08
CA GLU A 18 3.87 -3.89 -11.73
C GLU A 18 3.86 -5.10 -10.79
N ALA A 19 4.03 -4.88 -9.49
CA ALA A 19 4.02 -5.92 -8.47
C ALA A 19 2.64 -6.08 -7.81
N PHE A 20 1.64 -5.28 -8.18
CA PHE A 20 0.35 -5.23 -7.46
C PHE A 20 -0.42 -6.56 -7.50
N GLU A 21 -0.44 -7.25 -8.64
CA GLU A 21 -1.13 -8.54 -8.74
C GLU A 21 -0.47 -9.62 -7.90
N ASP A 22 0.86 -9.66 -7.88
CA ASP A 22 1.61 -10.61 -7.05
C ASP A 22 1.45 -10.26 -5.56
N PHE A 23 1.43 -8.96 -5.24
CA PHE A 23 1.15 -8.44 -3.90
C PHE A 23 -0.25 -8.86 -3.43
N LEU A 24 -1.27 -8.86 -4.29
CA LEU A 24 -2.60 -9.39 -3.93
C LEU A 24 -2.56 -10.89 -3.63
N ARG A 25 -1.86 -11.68 -4.45
CA ARG A 25 -1.79 -13.14 -4.29
C ARG A 25 -1.14 -13.54 -2.97
N GLN A 26 -0.05 -12.89 -2.55
CA GLN A 26 0.59 -13.24 -1.27
C GLN A 26 -0.33 -13.09 -0.05
N PHE A 27 -1.26 -12.13 -0.02
CA PHE A 27 -2.23 -11.99 1.08
C PHE A 27 -3.37 -12.99 0.99
N ARG A 28 -3.72 -13.45 -0.21
CA ARG A 28 -4.76 -14.46 -0.41
C ARG A 28 -4.27 -15.86 -0.05
N ASP A 29 -3.04 -16.18 -0.42
CA ASP A 29 -2.49 -17.53 -0.31
C ASP A 29 -1.85 -17.80 1.06
N GLY A 30 -1.69 -16.77 1.90
CA GLY A 30 -1.12 -16.88 3.25
C GLY A 30 0.35 -17.31 3.27
N GLY A 31 1.05 -17.18 2.14
CA GLY A 31 2.45 -17.53 1.98
C GLY A 31 3.41 -16.49 2.56
N GLN A 32 4.72 -16.71 2.39
CA GLN A 32 5.74 -15.74 2.78
C GLN A 32 5.53 -14.39 2.09
N MET A 33 5.64 -13.32 2.86
CA MET A 33 5.52 -11.95 2.36
C MET A 33 6.80 -11.54 1.64
N LEU A 34 6.86 -11.78 0.34
CA LEU A 34 8.02 -11.47 -0.51
C LEU A 34 7.97 -10.03 -1.04
N ILE A 35 6.77 -9.48 -1.23
CA ILE A 35 6.57 -8.11 -1.69
C ILE A 35 6.13 -7.28 -0.50
N ALA A 36 6.96 -6.30 -0.16
CA ALA A 36 6.68 -5.34 0.89
C ALA A 36 6.50 -3.94 0.30
N PRO A 37 5.65 -3.10 0.89
CA PRO A 37 5.63 -1.69 0.56
C PRO A 37 7.01 -1.06 0.74
N VAL A 38 7.32 -0.05 -0.07
CA VAL A 38 8.57 0.71 -0.01
C VAL A 38 8.29 2.17 0.29
N THR A 39 9.23 2.84 0.96
CA THR A 39 9.15 4.28 1.19
C THR A 39 9.97 4.98 0.14
N VAL A 40 9.35 5.89 -0.60
CA VAL A 40 9.98 6.64 -1.70
C VAL A 40 9.89 8.13 -1.44
N PHE A 41 10.89 8.86 -1.94
CA PHE A 41 10.88 10.32 -2.01
C PHE A 41 10.81 10.75 -3.48
N LEU A 42 9.84 11.60 -3.78
CA LEU A 42 9.58 12.18 -5.10
C LEU A 42 9.93 13.68 -5.05
N PRO A 43 11.04 14.12 -5.68
CA PRO A 43 11.45 15.53 -5.63
C PRO A 43 10.44 16.41 -6.37
N ALA A 44 10.18 17.60 -5.84
CA ALA A 44 9.12 18.49 -6.33
C ALA A 44 9.22 18.82 -7.82
N HIS A 45 10.43 19.05 -8.34
CA HIS A 45 10.66 19.36 -9.76
C HIS A 45 10.43 18.18 -10.72
N ARG A 46 10.19 16.96 -10.20
CA ARG A 46 9.82 15.77 -10.99
C ARG A 46 8.38 15.32 -10.76
N LEU A 47 7.69 15.92 -9.79
CA LEU A 47 6.31 15.57 -9.48
C LEU A 47 5.38 16.39 -10.37
N GLU A 48 4.78 15.75 -11.36
CA GLU A 48 3.82 16.42 -12.25
C GLU A 48 2.40 16.37 -11.69
N ARG A 49 2.00 15.21 -11.14
CA ARG A 49 0.66 14.96 -10.65
C ARG A 49 0.66 13.89 -9.55
N LEU A 50 -0.22 14.06 -8.56
CA LEU A 50 -0.55 13.04 -7.56
C LEU A 50 -2.07 12.94 -7.50
N GLU A 51 -2.60 11.74 -7.75
CA GLU A 51 -4.03 11.47 -7.72
C GLU A 51 -4.39 10.64 -6.49
N LEU A 52 -5.54 10.95 -5.90
CA LEU A 52 -6.09 10.12 -4.84
C LEU A 52 -6.72 8.87 -5.47
N ASP A 53 -6.38 7.71 -4.92
CA ASP A 53 -7.01 6.46 -5.30
C ASP A 53 -8.43 6.43 -4.71
N GLU A 54 -9.44 6.60 -5.57
CA GLU A 54 -10.85 6.63 -5.21
C GLU A 54 -11.65 5.81 -6.22
N SER A 55 -12.58 4.98 -5.72
CA SER A 55 -13.57 4.36 -6.59
C SER A 55 -14.53 5.41 -7.16
N GLY A 56 -14.81 5.33 -8.46
CA GLY A 56 -15.63 6.30 -9.17
C GLY A 56 -16.48 5.64 -10.26
N GLY A 57 -17.80 5.80 -10.17
CA GLY A 57 -18.73 5.22 -11.13
C GLY A 57 -18.59 3.70 -11.21
N ALA A 58 -18.18 3.20 -12.39
CA ALA A 58 -17.96 1.77 -12.63
C ALA A 58 -16.51 1.31 -12.43
N VAL A 59 -15.59 2.21 -12.06
CA VAL A 59 -14.17 1.90 -11.86
C VAL A 59 -13.87 1.76 -10.38
N GLU A 60 -13.40 0.59 -9.97
CA GLU A 60 -12.97 0.29 -8.60
C GLU A 60 -11.52 0.79 -8.39
N GLY A 61 -11.30 1.54 -7.31
CA GLY A 61 -9.98 1.95 -6.87
C GLY A 61 -9.11 0.76 -6.45
N LEU A 62 -7.79 0.92 -6.50
CA LEU A 62 -6.86 -0.16 -6.18
C LEU A 62 -6.95 -0.59 -4.71
N GLY A 63 -7.13 0.36 -3.80
CA GLY A 63 -7.34 0.11 -2.38
C GLY A 63 -8.61 -0.68 -2.09
N ASP A 64 -9.71 -0.34 -2.76
CA ASP A 64 -10.99 -1.05 -2.62
C ASP A 64 -10.90 -2.47 -3.20
N ARG A 65 -10.27 -2.61 -4.37
CA ARG A 65 -9.97 -3.91 -4.98
C ARG A 65 -9.12 -4.78 -4.05
N PHE A 66 -8.10 -4.19 -3.43
CA PHE A 66 -7.25 -4.89 -2.45
C PHE A 66 -8.06 -5.36 -1.25
N CYS A 67 -8.86 -4.47 -0.66
CA CYS A 67 -9.71 -4.78 0.49
C CYS A 67 -10.68 -5.92 0.17
N ARG A 68 -11.37 -5.85 -0.97
CA ARG A 68 -12.34 -6.87 -1.42
C ARG A 68 -11.70 -8.24 -1.65
N LEU A 69 -10.51 -8.29 -2.24
CA LEU A 69 -9.85 -9.56 -2.59
C LEU A 69 -9.09 -10.22 -1.43
N THR A 70 -8.63 -9.43 -0.45
CA THR A 70 -7.77 -9.91 0.63
C THR A 70 -8.44 -9.86 2.01
N GLY A 71 -9.51 -9.09 2.17
CA GLY A 71 -10.12 -8.79 3.46
C GLY A 71 -9.23 -7.98 4.40
N ARG A 72 -8.19 -7.31 3.88
CA ARG A 72 -7.23 -6.51 4.67
C ARG A 72 -7.37 -5.03 4.34
N ASN A 73 -7.15 -4.17 5.35
CA ASN A 73 -7.11 -2.74 5.14
C ASN A 73 -5.80 -2.33 4.43
N PRO A 74 -5.87 -1.71 3.23
CA PRO A 74 -4.67 -1.34 2.48
C PRO A 74 -3.78 -0.35 3.23
N LEU A 75 -4.33 0.57 4.03
CA LEU A 75 -3.56 1.54 4.80
C LEU A 75 -2.75 0.87 5.92
N GLU A 76 -3.35 -0.09 6.62
CA GLU A 76 -2.67 -0.84 7.68
C GLU A 76 -1.53 -1.68 7.12
N VAL A 77 -1.75 -2.32 5.97
CA VAL A 77 -0.73 -3.10 5.27
C VAL A 77 0.41 -2.20 4.80
N LEU A 78 0.12 -1.05 4.16
CA LEU A 78 1.14 -0.11 3.72
C LEU A 78 2.00 0.39 4.89
N LEU A 79 1.37 0.68 6.04
CA LEU A 79 2.03 1.12 7.26
C LEU A 79 2.76 0.02 8.04
N GLY A 80 2.64 -1.25 7.63
CA GLY A 80 3.22 -2.38 8.37
C GLY A 80 2.55 -2.65 9.72
N LYS A 81 1.29 -2.23 9.89
CA LYS A 81 0.49 -2.46 11.12
C LYS A 81 -0.26 -3.79 11.11
N ALA A 82 -0.40 -4.41 9.94
CA ALA A 82 -1.16 -5.64 9.76
C ALA A 82 -0.62 -6.87 10.51
N ASP A 83 0.62 -6.83 11.03
CA ASP A 83 1.30 -7.97 11.66
C ASP A 83 1.54 -7.79 13.18
N GLN A 84 1.05 -6.71 13.78
CA GLN A 84 1.27 -6.40 15.21
C GLN A 84 0.19 -7.04 16.13
N GLY A 85 -0.55 -8.03 15.64
CA GLY A 85 -1.71 -8.62 16.33
C GLY A 85 -1.56 -10.08 16.81
N SER A 86 -0.37 -10.69 16.78
CA SER A 86 -0.21 -12.08 17.27
C SER A 86 1.18 -12.44 17.82
N ALA A 87 1.89 -11.48 18.42
CA ALA A 87 3.06 -11.78 19.23
C ALA A 87 2.69 -11.75 20.72
N GLU A 88 1.84 -12.69 21.15
CA GLU A 88 1.83 -13.09 22.57
C GLU A 88 3.14 -13.84 22.84
N PRO A 89 3.91 -13.48 23.89
CA PRO A 89 5.10 -14.22 24.24
C PRO A 89 4.64 -15.54 24.85
N ARG A 90 4.79 -16.63 24.09
CA ARG A 90 4.61 -17.97 24.62
C ARG A 90 5.77 -18.26 25.59
N MET A 91 5.52 -18.00 26.88
CA MET A 91 6.27 -18.56 28.00
C MET A 91 6.04 -20.08 28.08
#